data_AF-A0A950QW34-F1
#
_entry.id   AF-A0A950QW34-F1
#
_cell.length_a   1.000
_cell.length_b   1.000
_cell.length_c   1.000
_cell.angle_alpha   90.00
_cell.angle_beta   90.00
_cell.angle_gamma   90.00
#
_symmetry.space_group_name_H-M   'P 1'
#
loop_
_entity.id
_entity.type
_entity.pdbx_description
1 polymer ?
#
loop_
_entity_poly.entity_id
_entity_poly.type
_entity_poly.pdbx_seq_one_letter_code
_entity_poly.pdbx_strand_id
1 'polypeptide(L)'
;MDLQKGKLFPDIEVEAQDGQRHRLWDFRQKTHLLLVCGSAGEALASLERNKKALDWLSVRVIATPTVPPGLAARAYGIDRYGELLESYELDGSLAERVEKDFTYYESCHC
;
A
#
# COMPACT_ATOMS: atom_id res chain seq x y z
N MET A 1 -8.77 -14.71 3.45
CA MET A 1 -8.95 -14.43 2.02
C MET A 1 -7.64 -14.77 1.35
N ASP A 2 -7.64 -15.45 0.19
CA ASP A 2 -6.38 -15.78 -0.49
C ASP A 2 -6.03 -14.63 -1.44
N LEU A 3 -5.05 -13.82 -1.04
CA LEU A 3 -4.57 -12.68 -1.83
C LEU A 3 -3.44 -13.14 -2.74
N GLN A 4 -3.59 -12.89 -4.04
CA GLN A 4 -2.64 -13.32 -5.05
C GLN A 4 -2.14 -12.14 -5.88
N LYS A 5 -0.84 -12.12 -6.15
CA LYS A 5 -0.20 -11.14 -7.02
C LYS A 5 -0.83 -11.14 -8.42
N GLY A 6 -1.07 -9.96 -8.98
CA GLY A 6 -1.73 -9.75 -10.28
C GLY A 6 -3.23 -10.06 -10.26
N LYS A 7 -3.85 -10.15 -9.07
CA LYS A 7 -5.31 -10.22 -8.93
C LYS A 7 -5.85 -8.94 -8.29
N LEU A 8 -7.11 -8.64 -8.57
CA LEU A 8 -7.80 -7.52 -7.96
C LEU A 8 -7.80 -7.63 -6.44
N PHE A 9 -7.31 -6.58 -5.78
CA PHE A 9 -7.45 -6.39 -4.36
C PHE A 9 -8.92 -6.10 -4.04
N PRO A 10 -9.48 -6.67 -2.95
CA PRO A 10 -10.88 -6.51 -2.62
C PRO A 10 -11.22 -5.04 -2.39
N ASP A 11 -12.43 -4.66 -2.80
CA ASP A 11 -12.99 -3.35 -2.45
C ASP A 11 -13.42 -3.37 -0.99
N ILE A 12 -12.60 -2.79 -0.12
CA ILE A 12 -12.88 -2.68 1.31
C ILE A 12 -12.84 -1.21 1.74
N GLU A 13 -13.59 -0.92 2.79
CA GLU A 13 -13.48 0.33 3.53
C GLU A 13 -12.51 0.14 4.69
N VAL A 14 -11.57 1.06 4.84
CA VAL A 14 -10.59 1.06 5.93
C VAL A 14 -10.62 2.40 6.65
N GLU A 15 -10.37 2.39 7.95
CA GLU A 15 -10.21 3.60 8.76
C GLU A 15 -8.72 3.87 8.94
N ALA A 16 -8.24 4.99 8.42
CA ALA A 16 -6.85 5.40 8.53
C ALA A 16 -6.52 5.90 9.96
N GLN A 17 -5.22 6.01 10.26
CA GLN A 17 -4.73 6.50 11.56
C GLN A 17 -5.21 7.92 11.93
N ASP A 18 -5.59 8.73 10.94
CA ASP A 18 -6.14 10.07 11.14
C ASP A 18 -7.67 10.07 11.38
N GLY A 19 -8.29 8.89 11.43
CA GLY A 19 -9.73 8.70 11.61
C GLY A 19 -10.55 8.85 10.31
N GLN A 20 -9.92 9.11 9.17
CA GLN A 20 -10.63 9.17 7.89
C GLN A 20 -10.94 7.78 7.37
N ARG A 21 -12.13 7.63 6.79
CA ARG A 21 -12.52 6.39 6.11
C ARG A 21 -12.22 6.49 4.64
N HIS A 22 -11.66 5.42 4.11
CA HIS A 22 -11.23 5.31 2.73
C HIS A 22 -11.75 4.01 2.14
N ARG A 23 -12.46 4.12 1.02
CA ARG A 23 -12.78 2.96 0.19
C ARG A 23 -11.68 2.78 -0.83
N LEU A 24 -11.04 1.61 -0.86
CA LEU A 24 -9.82 1.41 -1.64
C LEU A 24 -10.03 1.62 -3.14
N TRP A 25 -11.20 1.27 -3.67
CA TRP A 25 -11.47 1.45 -5.09
C TRP A 25 -11.66 2.90 -5.53
N ASP A 26 -11.87 3.85 -4.61
CA ASP A 26 -11.99 5.29 -4.93
C ASP A 26 -10.68 5.89 -5.48
N PHE A 27 -9.56 5.20 -5.27
CA PHE A 27 -8.21 5.59 -5.72
C PHE A 27 -7.84 5.01 -7.08
N ARG A 28 -8.65 4.07 -7.61
CA ARG A 28 -8.41 3.50 -8.93
C ARG A 28 -8.38 4.61 -9.98
N GLN A 29 -7.54 4.42 -10.98
CA GLN A 29 -7.23 5.32 -12.08
C GLN A 29 -6.59 6.66 -11.67
N LYS A 30 -6.37 6.90 -10.36
CA LYS A 30 -5.79 8.16 -9.85
C LYS A 30 -4.37 8.00 -9.34
N THR A 31 -4.11 6.95 -8.56
CA THR A 31 -2.85 6.77 -7.83
C THR A 31 -2.65 5.29 -7.49
N HIS A 32 -1.40 4.88 -7.31
CA HIS A 32 -1.09 3.62 -6.64
C HIS A 32 -1.40 3.72 -5.15
N LEU A 33 -1.61 2.59 -4.50
CA LEU A 33 -1.88 2.51 -3.07
C LEU A 33 -0.85 1.64 -2.37
N LEU A 34 -0.40 2.12 -1.21
CA LEU A 34 0.27 1.29 -0.21
C LEU A 34 -0.62 1.22 1.03
N LEU A 35 -1.34 0.11 1.20
CA LEU A 35 -2.17 -0.11 2.37
C LEU A 35 -1.35 -0.80 3.47
N VAL A 36 -1.10 -0.11 4.58
CA VAL A 36 -0.35 -0.62 5.73
C VAL A 36 -1.34 -1.05 6.81
N CYS A 37 -1.44 -2.36 7.09
CA CYS A 37 -2.40 -2.92 8.03
C CYS A 37 -1.75 -3.35 9.35
N GLY A 38 -2.20 -2.78 10.47
CA GLY A 38 -1.74 -3.15 11.82
C GLY A 38 -0.66 -2.21 12.38
N SER A 39 -0.02 -2.63 13.47
CA SER A 39 1.02 -1.83 14.14
C SER A 39 2.30 -1.80 13.33
N ALA A 40 2.61 -0.65 12.74
CA ALA A 40 3.67 -0.49 11.75
C ALA A 40 4.78 0.51 12.18
N GLY A 41 5.03 0.70 13.47
CA GLY A 41 5.88 1.80 14.01
C GLY A 41 7.16 2.10 13.22
N GLU A 42 8.07 1.12 13.08
CA GLU A 42 9.32 1.32 12.32
C GLU A 42 9.10 1.43 10.80
N ALA A 43 8.12 0.70 10.28
CA ALA A 43 7.74 0.72 8.86
C ALA A 43 7.14 2.08 8.43
N LEU A 44 6.32 2.71 9.27
CA LEU A 44 5.78 4.06 9.01
C LEU A 44 6.89 5.10 9.07
N ALA A 45 7.83 4.96 10.01
CA ALA A 45 8.98 5.84 10.08
C ALA A 45 9.89 5.71 8.83
N SER A 46 10.05 4.50 8.28
CA SER A 46 10.80 4.31 7.03
C SER A 46 10.07 4.91 5.83
N LEU A 47 8.75 4.74 5.74
CA LEU A 47 7.91 5.34 4.68
C LEU A 47 7.92 6.87 4.72
N GLU A 48 7.84 7.49 5.91
CA GLU A 48 7.87 8.94 6.03
C GLU A 48 9.23 9.53 5.59
N ARG A 49 10.34 8.85 5.91
CA ARG A 49 11.67 9.24 5.40
C ARG A 49 11.75 9.15 3.88
N ASN A 50 10.98 8.26 3.26
CA ASN A 50 10.98 8.05 1.81
C ASN A 50 9.80 8.70 1.07
N LYS A 51 9.05 9.56 1.75
CA LYS A 51 7.81 10.18 1.24
C LYS A 51 7.99 10.83 -0.14
N LYS A 52 9.09 11.54 -0.36
CA LYS A 52 9.36 12.23 -1.62
C LYS A 52 9.46 11.26 -2.81
N ALA A 53 10.06 10.08 -2.62
CA ALA A 53 10.14 9.06 -3.66
C ALA A 53 8.76 8.46 -3.95
N LEU A 54 7.99 8.17 -2.90
CA LEU A 54 6.61 7.66 -3.02
C LEU A 54 5.68 8.65 -3.71
N ASP A 55 5.79 9.94 -3.40
CA ASP A 55 5.02 11.01 -4.05
C ASP A 55 5.37 11.11 -5.53
N TRP A 56 6.64 10.99 -5.90
CA TRP A 56 7.08 10.99 -7.31
C TRP A 56 6.50 9.79 -8.08
N LEU A 57 6.41 8.63 -7.44
CA LEU A 57 5.78 7.43 -7.98
C LEU A 57 4.24 7.46 -7.91
N SER A 58 3.62 8.55 -7.46
CA SER A 58 2.17 8.63 -7.24
C SER A 58 1.64 7.48 -6.39
N VAL A 59 2.36 7.12 -5.32
CA VAL A 59 1.96 6.09 -4.34
C VAL A 59 1.36 6.77 -3.12
N ARG A 60 0.06 6.57 -2.91
CA ARG A 60 -0.63 7.04 -1.71
C ARG A 60 -0.57 5.99 -0.61
N VAL A 61 0.01 6.37 0.53
CA VAL A 61 0.08 5.53 1.72
C VAL A 61 -1.20 5.68 2.56
N ILE A 62 -1.82 4.56 2.92
CA ILE A 62 -2.94 4.50 3.86
C ILE A 62 -2.54 3.55 4.99
N ALA A 63 -2.35 4.08 6.19
CA ALA A 63 -2.05 3.28 7.37
C ALA A 63 -3.31 3.08 8.20
N THR A 64 -3.71 1.83 8.42
CA THR A 64 -4.81 1.46 9.32
C THR A 64 -4.25 0.81 10.58
N PRO A 65 -4.55 1.34 11.78
CA PRO A 65 -4.04 0.79 13.04
C PRO A 65 -4.62 -0.60 13.35
N THR A 66 -5.80 -0.91 12.80
CA THR A 66 -6.46 -2.21 12.92
C THR A 66 -6.30 -3.01 11.62
N VAL A 67 -6.21 -4.34 11.73
CA VAL A 67 -6.16 -5.22 10.55
C VAL A 67 -7.59 -5.46 10.06
N PRO A 68 -7.93 -5.10 8.81
CA PRO A 68 -9.26 -5.35 8.27
C PRO A 68 -9.59 -6.86 8.23
N PRO A 69 -10.87 -7.26 8.36
CA PRO A 69 -11.27 -8.65 8.30
C PRO A 69 -10.80 -9.34 7.02
N GLY A 70 -10.13 -10.48 7.16
CA GLY A 70 -9.65 -11.27 6.03
C GLY A 70 -8.27 -10.87 5.48
N LEU A 71 -7.64 -9.83 6.04
CA LEU A 71 -6.25 -9.43 5.79
C LEU A 71 -5.32 -9.86 6.94
N ALA A 72 -4.01 -9.80 6.67
CA ALA A 72 -2.96 -10.00 7.66
C ALA A 72 -2.31 -8.66 8.01
N ALA A 73 -1.57 -8.62 9.14
CA ALA A 73 -0.79 -7.46 9.53
C ALA A 73 0.43 -7.28 8.62
N ARG A 74 0.24 -6.63 7.48
CA ARG A 74 1.20 -6.46 6.39
C ARG A 74 0.97 -5.15 5.66
N ALA A 75 1.93 -4.75 4.82
CA ALA A 75 1.70 -3.72 3.83
C ALA A 75 1.37 -4.35 2.48
N TYR A 76 0.46 -3.75 1.72
CA TYR A 76 0.01 -4.24 0.43
C TYR A 76 0.23 -3.15 -0.62
N GLY A 77 1.09 -3.43 -1.60
CA GLY A 77 1.29 -2.58 -2.76
C GLY A 77 0.21 -2.89 -3.80
N ILE A 78 -0.59 -1.90 -4.15
CA ILE A 78 -1.73 -2.04 -5.06
C ILE A 78 -1.55 -1.02 -6.18
N ASP A 79 -1.72 -1.44 -7.42
CA ASP A 79 -1.58 -0.53 -8.55
C ASP A 79 -2.78 0.41 -8.74
N ARG A 80 -2.65 1.36 -9.66
CA ARG A 80 -3.74 2.28 -10.01
C ARG A 80 -4.97 1.58 -10.60
N TYR A 81 -4.90 0.32 -11.01
CA TYR A 81 -6.07 -0.43 -11.51
C TYR A 81 -6.71 -1.29 -10.42
N GLY A 82 -6.14 -1.32 -9.22
CA GLY A 82 -6.63 -2.07 -8.06
C GLY A 82 -6.05 -3.49 -7.98
N GLU A 83 -5.01 -3.82 -8.75
CA GLU A 83 -4.34 -5.12 -8.69
C GLU A 83 -3.28 -5.16 -7.60
N LEU A 84 -3.19 -6.28 -6.89
CA LEU A 84 -2.15 -6.52 -5.91
C LEU A 84 -0.80 -6.73 -6.62
N LEU A 85 0.15 -5.84 -6.36
CA LEU A 85 1.53 -5.96 -6.84
C LEU A 85 2.36 -6.85 -5.92
N GLU A 86 2.29 -6.63 -4.61
CA GLU A 86 3.08 -7.38 -3.65
C GLU A 86 2.54 -7.20 -2.22
N SER A 87 2.86 -8.16 -1.34
CA SER A 87 2.68 -8.02 0.11
C SER A 87 4.02 -7.96 0.82
N TYR A 88 4.14 -7.04 1.77
CA TYR A 88 5.37 -6.73 2.48
C TYR A 88 5.21 -6.95 3.98
N GLU A 89 6.30 -7.37 4.62
CA GLU A 89 6.40 -7.38 6.07
C GLU A 89 6.57 -5.94 6.60
N LEU A 90 6.09 -5.70 7.82
CA LEU A 90 6.11 -4.39 8.46
C LEU A 90 7.42 -4.15 9.21
N ASP A 91 8.51 -3.98 8.46
CA ASP A 91 9.85 -3.74 9.00
C ASP A 91 10.50 -2.46 8.44
N GLY A 92 11.70 -2.13 8.93
CA GLY A 92 12.44 -0.94 8.53
C GLY A 92 12.86 -0.89 7.06
N SER A 93 12.84 -2.02 6.34
CA SER A 93 13.17 -2.12 4.91
C SER A 93 11.99 -1.85 3.97
N LEU A 94 10.77 -1.71 4.51
CA LEU A 94 9.54 -1.58 3.73
C LEU A 94 9.64 -0.51 2.64
N ALA A 95 10.11 0.68 2.98
CA ALA A 95 10.16 1.81 2.06
C ALA A 95 11.04 1.56 0.83
N GLU A 96 12.20 0.92 1.01
CA GLU A 96 13.12 0.59 -0.09
C GLU A 96 12.50 -0.46 -1.02
N ARG A 97 11.87 -1.49 -0.44
CA ARG A 97 11.19 -2.55 -1.21
C ARG A 97 10.03 -2.00 -2.03
N VAL A 98 9.20 -1.15 -1.41
CA VAL A 98 8.08 -0.48 -2.06
C VAL A 98 8.56 0.40 -3.22
N GLU A 99 9.56 1.26 -3.00
CA GLU A 99 10.10 2.12 -4.05
C GLU A 99 10.62 1.31 -5.24
N LYS A 100 11.38 0.25 -4.97
CA LYS A 100 11.92 -0.63 -6.02
C LYS A 100 10.82 -1.28 -6.85
N ASP A 101 9.79 -1.84 -6.20
CA ASP A 101 8.72 -2.55 -6.90
C ASP A 101 7.83 -1.60 -7.71
N PHE A 102 7.49 -0.42 -7.18
CA PHE A 102 6.72 0.58 -7.91
C PHE A 102 7.52 1.20 -9.06
N THR A 103 8.81 1.45 -8.88
CA THR A 103 9.70 1.91 -9.96
C THR A 103 9.78 0.88 -11.09
N TYR A 104 9.94 -0.40 -10.73
CA TYR A 104 9.94 -1.49 -11.71
C TYR A 104 8.59 -1.59 -12.44
N TYR A 105 7.47 -1.52 -11.71
CA TYR A 105 6.15 -1.54 -12.30
C TYR A 105 5.96 -0.42 -13.31
N GLU A 106 6.26 0.83 -12.94
CA GLU A 106 6.10 1.98 -13.85
C GLU A 106 7.05 1.88 -15.05
N SER A 107 8.24 1.30 -14.89
CA SER A 107 9.17 1.07 -16.01
C SER A 107 8.66 0.05 -17.03
N CYS A 108 7.79 -0.88 -16.61
CA CYS A 108 7.21 -1.90 -17.48
C CYS A 108 5.86 -1.50 -18.12
N HIS A 109 5.22 -0.45 -17.62
CA HIS A 109 3.87 -0.03 -18.03
C HIS A 109 3.81 1.43 -18.56
N CYS A 110 4.96 2.09 -18.68
CA CYS A 110 5.13 3.36 -19.42
C CYS A 110 5.50 3.12 -20.89
#